data_AF-A0A8D8E6H0-F1
#
_entry.id   AF-A0A8D8E6H0-F1
#
_cell.length_a   1.000
_cell.length_b   1.000
_cell.length_c   1.000
_cell.angle_alpha   90.00
_cell.angle_beta   90.00
_cell.angle_gamma   90.00
#
_symmetry.space_group_name_H-M   'P 1'
#
loop_
_entity.id
_entity.type
_entity.pdbx_description
1 polymer ?
#
loop_
_entity_poly.entity_id
_entity_poly.type
_entity_poly.pdbx_seq_one_letter_code
_entity_poly.pdbx_strand_id
1 'polypeptide(L)'
;SQNGSYESSNSLDRDFKKKKREHNLEQRIQEAFLQFMASILKGYRDYLVPISKAPTCRATDPDALFQMNAFLRSRDKAHHKFFQMLMKTQMFIKFIEERSFVSDGDHNLAFFDEC
;
A
#
# COMPACT_ATOMS: atom_id res chain seq x y z
N SER A 1 -20.66 -13.38 -51.21
CA SER A 1 -19.76 -12.63 -50.31
C SER A 1 -20.24 -12.77 -48.87
N GLN A 2 -19.70 -13.72 -48.11
CA GLN A 2 -20.17 -14.01 -46.74
C GLN A 2 -19.04 -14.35 -45.74
N ASN A 3 -17.79 -13.97 -46.04
CA ASN A 3 -16.62 -14.25 -45.19
C ASN A 3 -16.25 -13.12 -44.21
N GLY A 4 -16.82 -11.91 -44.33
CA GLY A 4 -16.37 -10.75 -43.53
C GLY A 4 -16.89 -10.69 -42.08
N SER A 5 -17.99 -11.38 -41.75
CA SER A 5 -18.60 -11.30 -40.41
C SER A 5 -17.96 -12.24 -39.37
N TYR A 6 -17.50 -13.42 -39.80
CA TYR A 6 -16.86 -14.40 -38.92
C TYR A 6 -15.43 -14.00 -38.50
N GLU A 7 -14.68 -13.35 -39.39
CA GLU A 7 -13.33 -12.83 -39.06
C GLU A 7 -13.38 -11.68 -38.04
N SER A 8 -14.38 -10.80 -38.15
CA SER A 8 -14.60 -9.70 -37.21
C SER A 8 -14.96 -10.20 -35.81
N SER A 9 -15.84 -11.21 -35.71
CA SER A 9 -16.18 -11.87 -34.44
C SER A 9 -14.96 -12.54 -33.77
N ASN A 10 -14.10 -13.18 -34.59
CA ASN A 10 -12.84 -13.77 -34.12
C ASN A 10 -11.78 -12.73 -33.72
N SER A 11 -11.81 -11.52 -34.30
CA SER A 11 -10.91 -10.43 -33.90
C SER A 11 -11.28 -9.90 -32.52
N LEU A 12 -12.57 -9.65 -32.29
CA LEU A 12 -13.06 -9.12 -31.02
C LEU A 12 -12.80 -10.08 -29.85
N ASP A 13 -13.04 -11.39 -30.03
CA ASP A 13 -12.75 -12.39 -28.98
C ASP A 13 -11.25 -12.47 -28.63
N ARG A 14 -10.37 -12.32 -29.63
CA ARG A 14 -8.91 -12.26 -29.41
C ARG A 14 -8.53 -11.02 -28.60
N ASP A 15 -9.14 -9.88 -28.86
CA ASP A 15 -8.91 -8.64 -28.11
C ASP A 15 -9.41 -8.74 -26.67
N PHE A 16 -10.60 -9.32 -26.44
CA PHE A 16 -11.11 -9.58 -25.09
C PHE A 16 -10.19 -10.51 -24.29
N LYS A 17 -9.72 -11.60 -24.90
CA LYS A 17 -8.77 -12.53 -24.27
C LYS A 17 -7.43 -11.86 -23.97
N LYS A 18 -6.94 -10.99 -24.85
CA LYS A 18 -5.72 -10.21 -24.62
C LYS A 18 -5.89 -9.26 -23.43
N LYS A 19 -6.95 -8.44 -23.43
CA LYS A 19 -7.26 -7.52 -22.32
C LYS A 19 -7.43 -8.25 -20.99
N LYS A 20 -8.08 -9.41 -20.98
CA LYS A 20 -8.23 -10.23 -19.78
C LYS A 20 -6.89 -10.71 -19.22
N ARG A 21 -5.94 -11.10 -20.09
CA ARG A 21 -4.59 -11.48 -19.67
C ARG A 21 -3.78 -10.29 -19.14
N GLU A 22 -3.88 -9.14 -19.79
CA GLU A 22 -3.24 -7.90 -19.33
C GLU A 22 -3.76 -7.50 -17.95
N HIS A 23 -5.08 -7.47 -17.78
CA HIS A 23 -5.72 -7.17 -16.50
C HIS A 23 -5.31 -8.16 -15.39
N ASN A 24 -5.25 -9.46 -15.68
CA ASN A 24 -4.81 -10.45 -14.70
C ASN A 24 -3.33 -10.26 -14.32
N LEU A 25 -2.48 -9.88 -15.27
CA LEU A 25 -1.08 -9.58 -14.97
C LEU A 25 -0.96 -8.33 -14.09
N GLU A 26 -1.68 -7.26 -14.41
CA GLU A 26 -1.73 -6.04 -13.59
C GLU A 26 -2.19 -6.34 -12.16
N GLN A 27 -3.24 -7.14 -11.99
CA GLN A 27 -3.73 -7.54 -10.67
C GLN A 27 -2.67 -8.32 -9.88
N ARG A 28 -2.00 -9.29 -10.51
CA ARG A 28 -0.92 -10.06 -9.85
C ARG A 28 0.26 -9.18 -9.44
N ILE A 29 0.58 -8.16 -10.23
CA ILE A 29 1.59 -7.16 -9.89
C ILE A 29 1.15 -6.39 -8.65
N GLN A 30 -0.08 -5.87 -8.65
CA GLN A 30 -0.63 -5.14 -7.50
C GLN A 30 -0.62 -5.99 -6.22
N GLU A 31 -1.05 -7.25 -6.30
CA GLU A 31 -1.05 -8.18 -5.16
C GLU A 31 0.37 -8.42 -4.63
N ALA A 32 1.36 -8.63 -5.51
CA ALA A 32 2.75 -8.81 -5.10
C ALA A 32 3.32 -7.57 -4.40
N PHE A 33 3.05 -6.38 -4.93
CA PHE A 33 3.46 -5.12 -4.28
C PHE A 33 2.72 -4.90 -2.96
N LEU A 34 1.44 -5.23 -2.88
CA LEU A 34 0.66 -5.09 -1.66
C LEU A 34 1.19 -6.01 -0.56
N GLN A 35 1.49 -7.28 -0.87
CA GLN A 35 2.11 -8.23 0.06
C GLN A 35 3.48 -7.75 0.53
N PHE A 36 4.29 -7.22 -0.38
CA PHE A 36 5.58 -6.63 -0.04
C PHE A 36 5.43 -5.44 0.93
N MET A 37 4.54 -4.50 0.64
CA MET A 37 4.28 -3.35 1.51
C MET A 37 3.75 -3.77 2.88
N ALA A 38 2.85 -4.75 2.94
CA ALA A 38 2.35 -5.30 4.19
C ALA A 38 3.46 -5.95 5.02
N SER A 39 4.38 -6.68 4.38
CA SER A 39 5.53 -7.27 5.06
C SER A 39 6.49 -6.22 5.66
N ILE A 40 6.66 -5.09 4.97
CA ILE A 40 7.50 -3.98 5.43
C ILE A 40 6.87 -3.29 6.63
N LEU A 41 5.56 -3.03 6.56
CA LEU A 41 4.83 -2.27 7.57
C LEU A 41 4.33 -3.14 8.72
N LYS A 42 4.54 -4.46 8.68
CA LYS A 42 4.11 -5.40 9.72
C LYS A 42 4.48 -4.94 11.13
N GLY A 43 3.45 -4.86 11.98
CA GLY A 43 3.54 -4.44 13.38
C GLY A 43 3.74 -2.94 13.59
N TYR A 44 3.57 -2.09 12.57
CA TYR A 44 3.74 -0.64 12.72
C TYR A 44 2.83 -0.03 13.79
N ARG A 45 1.63 -0.59 14.01
CA ARG A 45 0.66 -0.07 15.00
C ARG A 45 1.23 0.05 16.41
N ASP A 46 2.11 -0.87 16.82
CA ASP A 46 2.75 -0.87 18.14
C ASP A 46 3.66 0.35 18.37
N TYR A 47 4.00 1.05 17.28
CA TYR A 47 4.87 2.22 17.28
C TYR A 47 4.09 3.52 17.04
N LEU A 48 2.77 3.47 16.84
CA LEU A 48 1.93 4.66 16.80
C LEU A 48 1.84 5.28 18.19
N VAL A 49 1.91 6.60 18.26
CA VAL A 49 1.74 7.36 19.50
C VAL A 49 0.24 7.65 19.69
N PRO A 50 -0.36 7.34 20.85
CA PRO A 50 -1.76 7.63 21.10
C PRO A 50 -2.06 9.12 20.98
N ILE A 51 -3.00 9.47 20.10
CA ILE A 51 -3.43 10.86 19.93
C ILE A 51 -4.56 11.18 20.91
N SER A 52 -4.31 12.14 21.79
CA SER A 52 -5.29 12.60 22.77
C SER A 52 -6.27 13.65 22.21
N LYS A 53 -5.92 14.32 21.10
CA LYS A 53 -6.77 15.32 20.41
C LYS A 53 -6.45 15.35 18.91
N ALA A 54 -7.47 15.43 18.07
CA ALA A 54 -7.28 15.59 16.63
C ALA A 54 -6.49 16.89 16.33
N PRO A 55 -5.35 16.80 15.63
CA PRO A 55 -4.59 17.99 15.27
C PRO A 55 -5.37 18.82 14.24
N THR A 56 -5.27 20.14 14.38
CA THR A 56 -6.00 21.11 13.56
C THR A 56 -5.29 21.44 12.24
N CYS A 57 -4.09 20.90 12.02
CA CYS A 57 -3.24 21.17 10.85
C CYS A 57 -2.84 19.86 10.16
N ARG A 58 -2.89 19.84 8.82
CA ARG A 58 -2.56 18.66 7.99
C ARG A 58 -1.10 18.23 8.03
N ALA A 59 -0.17 19.09 8.44
CA ALA A 59 1.24 18.74 8.58
C ALA A 59 1.50 18.46 10.05
N THR A 60 1.47 17.19 10.45
CA THR A 60 1.84 16.80 11.81
C THR A 60 3.29 16.31 11.80
N ASP A 61 4.06 16.65 12.84
CA ASP A 61 5.41 16.13 13.00
C ASP A 61 5.38 14.60 13.06
N PRO A 62 6.03 13.87 12.12
CA PRO A 62 6.02 12.41 12.11
C PRO A 62 6.60 11.81 13.39
N ASP A 63 7.56 12.49 14.04
CA ASP A 63 8.15 12.04 15.29
C ASP A 63 7.17 12.17 16.48
N ALA A 64 6.14 13.02 16.36
CA ALA A 64 5.06 13.12 17.34
C ALA A 64 3.99 12.03 17.17
N LEU A 65 3.90 11.43 15.98
CA LEU A 65 2.90 10.41 15.65
C LEU A 65 3.44 8.98 15.74
N PHE A 66 4.75 8.80 15.60
CA PHE A 66 5.33 7.47 15.43
C PHE A 66 6.73 7.34 16.03
N GLN A 67 6.96 6.24 16.74
CA GLN A 67 8.23 5.92 17.38
C GLN A 67 9.25 5.40 16.34
N MET A 68 9.74 6.29 15.46
CA MET A 68 10.63 5.97 14.33
C MET A 68 11.81 5.08 14.73
N ASN A 69 12.55 5.48 15.77
CA ASN A 69 13.74 4.74 16.20
C ASN A 69 13.41 3.35 16.74
N ALA A 70 12.26 3.17 17.40
CA ALA A 70 11.83 1.88 17.92
C ALA A 70 11.41 0.95 16.77
N PHE A 71 10.67 1.47 15.78
CA PHE A 71 10.30 0.72 14.59
C PHE A 71 11.53 0.26 13.81
N LEU A 72 12.51 1.13 13.57
CA LEU A 72 13.75 0.77 12.89
C LEU A 72 14.50 -0.35 13.64
N ARG A 73 14.58 -0.27 14.98
CA ARG A 73 15.25 -1.30 15.81
C ARG A 73 14.55 -2.66 15.77
N SER A 74 13.25 -2.69 15.50
CA SER A 74 12.49 -3.94 15.37
C SER A 74 12.78 -4.71 14.08
N ARG A 75 13.46 -4.08 13.11
CA ARG A 75 13.78 -4.68 11.80
C ARG A 75 15.14 -5.35 11.82
N ASP A 76 15.34 -6.30 10.91
CA ASP A 76 16.65 -6.90 10.66
C ASP A 76 17.68 -5.82 10.28
N LYS A 77 18.84 -5.87 10.92
CA LYS A 77 19.96 -4.94 10.71
C LYS A 77 20.43 -4.91 9.25
N ALA A 78 20.33 -6.03 8.53
CA ALA A 78 20.67 -6.10 7.11
C ALA A 78 19.79 -5.16 6.25
N HIS A 79 18.61 -4.79 6.73
CA HIS A 79 17.64 -3.96 6.00
C HIS A 79 17.52 -2.54 6.56
N HIS A 80 18.26 -2.16 7.59
CA HIS A 80 18.12 -0.84 8.23
C HIS A 80 18.30 0.34 7.27
N LYS A 81 19.25 0.26 6.34
CA LYS A 81 19.46 1.33 5.34
C LYS A 81 18.21 1.55 4.47
N PHE A 82 17.52 0.47 4.09
CA PHE A 82 16.27 0.55 3.35
C PHE A 82 15.18 1.23 4.18
N PHE A 83 14.97 0.80 5.42
CA PHE A 83 13.97 1.40 6.31
C PHE A 83 14.26 2.87 6.60
N GLN A 84 15.52 3.25 6.82
CA GLN A 84 15.92 4.65 7.00
C GLN A 84 15.57 5.53 5.80
N MET A 85 15.64 5.01 4.58
CA MET A 85 15.24 5.73 3.37
C MET A 85 13.71 5.77 3.24
N LEU A 86 13.05 4.62 3.41
CA LEU A 86 11.60 4.48 3.32
C LEU A 86 10.88 5.43 4.28
N MET A 87 11.30 5.45 5.54
CA MET A 87 10.65 6.22 6.61
C MET A 87 10.78 7.73 6.44
N LYS A 88 11.71 8.19 5.58
CA LYS A 88 11.88 9.61 5.22
C LYS A 88 11.01 10.03 4.03
N THR A 89 10.35 9.09 3.36
CA THR A 89 9.51 9.42 2.20
C THR A 89 8.22 10.12 2.64
N GLN A 90 7.75 11.04 1.81
CA GLN A 90 6.45 11.69 2.02
C GLN A 90 5.29 10.68 2.06
N MET A 91 5.41 9.59 1.31
CA MET A 91 4.40 8.53 1.29
C MET A 91 4.32 7.79 2.63
N PHE A 92 5.46 7.48 3.25
CA PHE A 92 5.47 6.86 4.58
C PHE A 92 4.91 7.81 5.65
N ILE A 93 5.32 9.09 5.61
CA ILE A 93 4.81 10.10 6.55
C ILE A 93 3.29 10.23 6.42
N LYS A 94 2.78 10.36 5.20
CA LYS A 94 1.34 10.45 4.94
C LYS A 94 0.60 9.18 5.38
N PHE A 95 1.19 8.01 5.18
CA PHE A 95 0.64 6.75 5.70
C PHE A 95 0.50 6.80 7.23
N ILE A 96 1.55 7.20 7.95
CA ILE A 96 1.49 7.33 9.42
C ILE A 96 0.42 8.33 9.84
N GLU A 97 0.33 9.50 9.20
CA GLU A 97 -0.72 10.47 9.48
C GLU A 97 -2.11 9.86 9.30
N GLU A 98 -2.39 9.24 8.14
CA GLU A 98 -3.67 8.59 7.86
C GLU A 98 -4.00 7.53 8.93
N ARG A 99 -3.05 6.65 9.28
CA ARG A 99 -3.28 5.61 10.28
C ARG A 99 -3.43 6.13 11.70
N SER A 100 -2.90 7.32 11.99
CA SER A 100 -3.00 7.94 13.31
C SER A 100 -4.35 8.65 13.51
N PHE A 101 -4.97 9.16 12.44
CA PHE A 101 -6.23 9.93 12.51
C PHE A 101 -7.48 9.19 12.04
N VAL A 102 -7.31 8.08 11.33
CA VAL A 102 -8.42 7.22 10.90
C VAL A 102 -9.01 6.49 12.10
N SER A 103 -10.32 6.69 12.35
CA SER A 103 -11.10 5.85 13.27
C SER A 103 -11.26 4.43 12.70
N ASP A 104 -11.49 3.43 13.56
CA ASP A 104 -11.62 1.98 13.27
C ASP A 104 -12.54 1.56 12.08
N GLY A 105 -13.20 2.49 11.38
CA GLY A 105 -14.12 2.24 10.26
C GLY A 105 -13.56 2.34 8.83
N ASP A 106 -12.34 2.84 8.58
CA ASP A 106 -11.81 2.87 7.20
C ASP A 106 -11.08 1.57 6.83
N HIS A 107 -11.79 0.72 6.11
CA HIS A 107 -11.32 -0.58 5.62
C HIS A 107 -10.21 -0.49 4.57
N ASN A 108 -10.00 0.66 3.92
CA ASN A 108 -9.04 0.81 2.82
C ASN A 108 -7.58 0.55 3.22
N LEU A 109 -7.25 0.69 4.51
CA LEU A 109 -5.94 0.41 5.07
C LEU A 109 -5.95 -0.75 6.08
N ALA A 110 -7.12 -1.38 6.31
CA ALA A 110 -7.29 -2.47 7.26
C ALA A 110 -6.40 -3.68 6.95
N PHE A 111 -6.11 -3.93 5.68
CA PHE A 111 -5.21 -4.99 5.25
C PHE A 111 -3.81 -4.92 5.88
N PHE A 112 -3.29 -3.71 6.13
CA PHE A 112 -2.00 -3.51 6.79
C PHE A 112 -2.04 -3.77 8.29
N ASP A 113 -3.23 -3.87 8.88
CA ASP A 113 -3.43 -4.08 10.31
C ASP A 113 -3.49 -5.56 10.69
N GLU A 114 -3.88 -6.40 9.73
CA GLU A 114 -4.04 -7.84 9.90
C GLU A 114 -2.75 -8.64 9.58
N CYS A 115 -1.71 -7.98 9.04
CA CYS A 115 -0.44 -8.59 8.63
C CYS A 115 0.67 -8.47 9.69
#